data_AF-A0A7S1YIV6-F1
#
_entry.id   AF-A0A7S1YIV6-F1
#
_cell.length_a   1.000
_cell.length_b   1.000
_cell.length_c   1.000
_cell.angle_alpha   90.00
_cell.angle_beta   90.00
_cell.angle_gamma   90.00
#
_symmetry.space_group_name_H-M   'P 1'
#
loop_
_entity.id
_entity.type
_entity.pdbx_description
1 polymer ?
#
loop_
_entity_poly.entity_id
_entity_poly.type
_entity_poly.pdbx_seq_one_letter_code
_entity_poly.pdbx_strand_id
1 'polypeptide(L)'
;EKVAKAIHIIRHPLDNIVSQFHLWYKGRIRRRTGTRDKIVLAKGAVNSSDFRAWCRDMDRKSTLLRPTSSPLDEKWIDLLRDVPCHVYFFRYMKWHNMAFTMTDDMLQIPTMVLYYHDYRDDLTGTTQKLLDFLEVPLVRPDGVAFEAGKEYFDYYTAEERQAVEAFVEAFASEATW
;
A
#
# COMPACT_ATOMS: atom_id res chain seq x y z
N GLU A 1 4.85 -16.51 24.97
CA GLU A 1 5.65 -15.92 23.87
C GLU A 1 5.38 -14.43 23.83
N LYS A 2 6.41 -13.59 23.80
CA LYS A 2 6.29 -12.15 23.59
C LYS A 2 6.96 -11.82 22.25
N VAL A 3 6.33 -10.98 21.44
CA VAL A 3 6.95 -10.44 20.22
C VAL A 3 8.15 -9.58 20.64
N ALA A 4 9.35 -9.87 20.09
CA ALA A 4 10.61 -9.24 20.50
C ALA A 4 11.13 -8.19 19.51
N LYS A 5 10.74 -8.29 18.24
CA LYS A 5 11.12 -7.38 17.14
C LYS A 5 9.98 -7.29 16.13
N ALA A 6 9.88 -6.18 15.42
CA ALA A 6 8.92 -6.00 14.33
C ALA A 6 9.62 -5.57 13.04
N ILE A 7 9.06 -5.98 11.90
CA ILE A 7 9.42 -5.46 10.59
C ILE A 7 8.19 -4.77 10.03
N HIS A 8 8.34 -3.50 9.68
CA HIS A 8 7.26 -2.71 9.11
C HIS A 8 7.57 -2.41 7.65
N ILE A 9 6.88 -3.12 6.76
CA ILE A 9 7.11 -3.00 5.32
C ILE A 9 6.25 -1.86 4.77
N ILE A 10 6.87 -0.87 4.15
CA ILE A 10 6.20 0.26 3.52
C ILE A 10 6.37 0.16 2.01
N ARG A 11 5.27 0.33 1.27
CA ARG A 11 5.29 0.39 -0.19
C ARG A 11 4.82 1.76 -0.62
N HIS A 12 5.31 2.27 -1.76
CA HIS A 12 4.79 3.51 -2.29
C HIS A 12 3.24 3.51 -2.34
N PRO A 13 2.56 4.52 -1.78
CA PRO A 13 1.11 4.49 -1.57
C PRO A 13 0.34 4.29 -2.88
N LEU A 14 0.74 4.97 -3.97
CA LEU A 14 0.13 4.80 -5.30
C LEU A 14 0.22 3.35 -5.78
N ASP A 15 1.38 2.73 -5.63
CA ASP A 15 1.60 1.36 -6.11
C ASP A 15 0.83 0.35 -5.26
N ASN A 16 0.74 0.59 -3.95
CA ASN A 16 0.02 -0.27 -3.03
C ASN A 16 -1.48 -0.31 -3.39
N ILE A 17 -2.11 0.84 -3.65
CA ILE A 17 -3.53 0.89 -3.95
C ILE A 17 -3.85 0.22 -5.30
N VAL A 18 -3.03 0.43 -6.34
CA VAL A 18 -3.23 -0.27 -7.62
C VAL A 18 -3.00 -1.77 -7.48
N SER A 19 -2.03 -2.19 -6.65
CA SER A 19 -1.82 -3.62 -6.40
C SER A 19 -3.02 -4.30 -5.74
N GLN A 20 -3.72 -3.58 -4.85
CA GLN A 20 -4.98 -4.05 -4.24
C GLN A 20 -6.08 -4.18 -5.28
N PHE A 21 -6.18 -3.22 -6.20
CA PHE A 21 -7.09 -3.32 -7.34
C PHE A 21 -6.79 -4.56 -8.20
N HIS A 22 -5.53 -4.79 -8.55
CA HIS A 22 -5.12 -5.98 -9.31
C HIS A 22 -5.48 -7.27 -8.57
N LEU A 23 -5.26 -7.32 -7.25
CA LEU A 23 -5.63 -8.47 -6.42
C LEU A 23 -7.15 -8.70 -6.41
N TRP A 24 -7.93 -7.63 -6.20
CA TRP A 24 -9.39 -7.67 -6.24
C TRP A 24 -9.90 -8.17 -7.60
N TYR A 25 -9.34 -7.64 -8.69
CA TYR A 25 -9.74 -7.99 -10.05
C TYR A 25 -9.44 -9.46 -10.37
N LYS A 26 -8.24 -9.95 -10.03
CA LYS A 26 -7.89 -11.38 -10.14
C LYS A 26 -8.85 -12.26 -9.35
N GLY A 27 -9.19 -11.86 -8.12
CA GLY A 27 -10.16 -12.56 -7.29
C GLY A 27 -11.55 -12.61 -7.92
N ARG A 28 -12.00 -11.51 -8.52
CA ARG A 28 -13.29 -11.43 -9.23
C ARG A 28 -13.33 -12.34 -10.45
N ILE A 29 -12.27 -12.39 -11.25
CA ILE A 29 -12.17 -13.30 -12.40
C ILE A 29 -12.25 -14.75 -11.93
N ARG A 30 -11.43 -15.13 -10.95
CA ARG A 30 -11.40 -16.49 -10.42
C ARG A 30 -12.78 -16.98 -9.97
N ARG A 31 -13.56 -16.11 -9.30
CA ARG A 31 -14.93 -16.42 -8.88
C ARG A 31 -15.90 -16.60 -10.06
N ARG A 32 -15.70 -15.87 -11.16
CA ARG A 32 -16.57 -15.95 -12.35
C ARG A 32 -16.24 -17.13 -13.26
N THR A 33 -14.96 -17.48 -13.41
CA THR A 33 -14.52 -18.44 -14.45
C THR A 33 -14.09 -19.79 -13.92
N GLY A 34 -13.92 -19.96 -12.60
CA GLY A 34 -13.52 -21.23 -11.97
C GLY A 34 -12.11 -21.74 -12.31
N THR A 35 -11.36 -21.05 -13.17
CA THR A 35 -10.08 -21.53 -13.75
C THR A 35 -8.94 -20.55 -13.50
N ARG A 36 -7.75 -21.07 -13.16
CA ARG A 36 -6.51 -20.29 -12.98
C ARG A 36 -5.97 -19.74 -14.30
N ASP A 37 -6.19 -20.44 -15.41
CA ASP A 37 -5.50 -20.17 -16.69
C ASP A 37 -5.94 -18.87 -17.37
N LYS A 38 -7.16 -18.38 -17.10
CA LYS A 38 -7.64 -17.08 -17.63
C LYS A 38 -7.16 -15.86 -16.84
N ILE A 39 -6.48 -16.05 -15.70
CA ILE A 39 -5.88 -14.96 -14.92
C ILE A 39 -4.69 -14.34 -15.66
N VAL A 40 -4.03 -15.10 -16.54
CA VAL A 40 -2.89 -14.64 -17.34
C VAL A 40 -3.34 -13.67 -18.45
N LEU A 41 -4.48 -13.96 -19.12
CA LEU A 41 -5.08 -13.07 -20.13
C LEU A 41 -5.56 -11.73 -19.56
N ALA A 42 -5.83 -11.67 -18.25
CA ALA A 42 -6.29 -10.47 -17.57
C ALA A 42 -5.18 -9.46 -17.27
N LYS A 43 -3.90 -9.87 -17.23
CA LYS A 43 -2.78 -8.96 -16.92
C LYS A 43 -2.64 -7.81 -17.93
N GLY A 44 -3.08 -8.01 -19.18
CA GLY A 44 -3.09 -6.98 -20.23
C GLY A 44 -4.44 -6.28 -20.43
N ALA A 45 -5.50 -6.72 -19.73
CA ALA A 45 -6.86 -6.24 -19.94
C ALA A 45 -7.31 -5.15 -18.96
N VAL A 46 -6.54 -4.91 -17.89
CA VAL A 46 -6.92 -4.02 -16.79
C VAL A 46 -6.21 -2.67 -16.95
N ASN A 47 -6.98 -1.61 -17.18
CA ASN A 47 -6.45 -0.28 -17.46
C ASN A 47 -6.84 0.76 -16.38
N SER A 48 -6.39 2.00 -16.55
CA SER A 48 -6.66 3.10 -15.64
C SER A 48 -8.15 3.47 -15.54
N SER A 49 -8.95 3.25 -16.58
CA SER A 49 -10.41 3.45 -16.53
C SER A 49 -11.08 2.44 -15.59
N ASP A 50 -10.72 1.16 -15.68
CA ASP A 50 -11.24 0.12 -14.79
C ASP A 50 -10.86 0.39 -13.33
N PHE A 51 -9.63 0.87 -13.10
CA PHE A 51 -9.16 1.28 -11.79
C PHE A 51 -9.99 2.42 -11.21
N ARG A 52 -10.23 3.50 -11.98
CA ARG A 52 -11.07 4.61 -11.53
C ARG A 52 -12.51 4.18 -11.26
N ALA A 53 -13.05 3.27 -12.07
CA ALA A 53 -14.37 2.70 -11.83
C ALA A 53 -14.43 1.91 -10.51
N TRP A 54 -13.36 1.16 -10.21
CA TRP A 54 -13.21 0.45 -8.94
C TRP A 54 -13.08 1.43 -7.76
N CYS A 55 -12.27 2.48 -7.88
CA CYS A 55 -12.16 3.52 -6.86
C CYS A 55 -13.53 4.12 -6.52
N ARG A 56 -14.28 4.58 -7.54
CA ARG A 56 -15.62 5.16 -7.34
C ARG A 56 -16.59 4.21 -6.65
N ASP A 57 -16.56 2.92 -6.98
CA ASP A 57 -17.41 1.93 -6.32
C ASP A 57 -17.07 1.75 -4.83
N MET A 58 -15.78 1.79 -4.50
CA MET A 58 -15.29 1.64 -3.14
C MET A 58 -15.55 2.88 -2.30
N ASP A 59 -15.27 4.06 -2.86
CA ASP A 59 -15.50 5.35 -2.23
C ASP A 59 -17.00 5.59 -1.98
N ARG A 60 -17.88 5.25 -2.92
CA ARG A 60 -19.34 5.37 -2.76
C ARG A 60 -19.88 4.55 -1.57
N LYS A 61 -19.29 3.40 -1.30
CA LYS A 61 -19.69 2.52 -0.18
C LYS A 61 -19.15 3.03 1.16
N SER A 62 -18.19 3.93 1.13
CA SER A 62 -17.59 4.52 2.32
C SER A 62 -18.52 5.52 3.01
N THR A 63 -18.41 5.61 4.32
CA THR A 63 -18.98 6.72 5.11
C THR A 63 -17.96 7.81 5.38
N LEU A 64 -16.71 7.62 4.97
CA LEU A 64 -15.57 8.46 5.36
C LEU A 64 -15.78 9.95 5.03
N LEU A 65 -16.36 10.27 3.87
CA LEU A 65 -16.63 11.65 3.45
C LEU A 65 -18.11 12.02 3.54
N ARG A 66 -18.94 11.26 4.27
CA ARG A 66 -20.38 11.57 4.37
C ARG A 66 -20.60 12.72 5.35
N PRO A 67 -21.21 13.85 4.95
CA PRO A 67 -21.32 15.04 5.79
C PRO A 67 -21.98 14.80 7.16
N THR A 68 -22.92 13.86 7.25
CA THR A 68 -23.71 13.61 8.47
C THR A 68 -23.16 12.48 9.34
N SER A 69 -22.12 11.77 8.91
CA SER A 69 -21.59 10.59 9.62
C SER A 69 -20.09 10.38 9.43
N SER A 70 -19.39 11.38 8.91
CA SER A 70 -17.94 11.30 8.76
C SER A 70 -17.28 11.28 10.14
N PRO A 71 -16.37 10.33 10.39
CA PRO A 71 -15.55 10.33 11.59
C PRO A 71 -14.33 11.27 11.47
N LEU A 72 -14.21 12.05 10.39
CA LEU A 72 -13.07 12.90 10.11
C LEU A 72 -13.39 14.37 10.36
N ASP A 73 -12.37 15.11 10.80
CA ASP A 73 -12.39 16.57 10.79
C ASP A 73 -12.54 17.12 9.36
N GLU A 74 -13.17 18.29 9.23
CA GLU A 74 -13.43 18.96 7.96
C GLU A 74 -12.15 19.16 7.12
N LYS A 75 -11.02 19.48 7.77
CA LYS A 75 -9.72 19.62 7.09
C LYS A 75 -9.31 18.37 6.30
N TRP A 76 -9.60 17.18 6.82
CA TRP A 76 -9.24 15.91 6.17
C TRP A 76 -10.22 15.57 5.06
N ILE A 77 -11.50 15.93 5.24
CA ILE A 77 -12.52 15.77 4.22
C ILE A 77 -12.15 16.56 2.97
N ASP A 78 -11.68 17.80 3.15
CA ASP A 78 -11.29 18.64 2.03
C ASP A 78 -10.08 18.10 1.27
N LEU A 79 -9.03 17.66 1.98
CA LEU A 79 -7.85 17.06 1.34
C LEU A 79 -8.16 15.74 0.61
N LEU A 80 -9.11 14.95 1.12
CA LEU A 80 -9.47 13.67 0.51
C LEU A 80 -10.46 13.79 -0.65
N ARG A 81 -11.09 14.95 -0.84
CA ARG A 81 -12.15 15.16 -1.83
C ARG A 81 -11.70 14.85 -3.26
N ASP A 82 -10.48 15.28 -3.59
CA ASP A 82 -9.89 15.16 -4.93
C ASP A 82 -8.97 13.95 -5.05
N VAL A 83 -8.80 13.18 -3.98
CA VAL A 83 -8.00 11.95 -3.97
C VAL A 83 -8.82 10.80 -4.56
N PRO A 84 -8.39 10.18 -5.68
CA PRO A 84 -9.06 8.97 -6.17
C PRO A 84 -8.87 7.84 -5.17
N CYS A 85 -9.86 6.96 -4.97
CA CYS A 85 -9.73 5.87 -4.01
C CYS A 85 -9.46 6.39 -2.58
N HIS A 86 -9.99 7.55 -2.19
CA HIS A 86 -9.68 8.20 -0.91
C HIS A 86 -9.86 7.28 0.30
N VAL A 87 -10.84 6.36 0.27
CA VAL A 87 -11.04 5.41 1.37
C VAL A 87 -9.83 4.48 1.57
N TYR A 88 -9.15 4.14 0.48
CA TYR A 88 -7.98 3.26 0.52
C TYR A 88 -6.72 4.00 0.93
N PHE A 89 -6.50 5.23 0.43
CA PHE A 89 -5.39 6.06 0.89
C PHE A 89 -5.50 6.38 2.39
N PHE A 90 -6.70 6.75 2.86
CA PHE A 90 -6.94 6.96 4.28
C PHE A 90 -6.65 5.71 5.11
N ARG A 91 -7.17 4.54 4.69
CA ARG A 91 -6.89 3.27 5.40
C ARG A 91 -5.42 2.91 5.40
N TYR A 92 -4.74 3.13 4.28
CA TYR A 92 -3.31 2.87 4.13
C TYR A 92 -2.51 3.70 5.13
N MET A 93 -2.71 5.02 5.14
CA MET A 93 -2.04 5.91 6.08
C MET A 93 -2.39 5.61 7.53
N LYS A 94 -3.68 5.43 7.84
CA LYS A 94 -4.13 5.11 9.20
C LYS A 94 -3.50 3.82 9.72
N TRP A 95 -3.36 2.80 8.86
CA TRP A 95 -2.71 1.55 9.23
C TRP A 95 -1.23 1.75 9.56
N HIS A 96 -0.49 2.48 8.72
CA HIS A 96 0.93 2.74 8.96
C HIS A 96 1.16 3.59 10.21
N ASN A 97 0.43 4.70 10.38
CA ASN A 97 0.50 5.53 11.59
C ASN A 97 0.23 4.69 12.86
N MET A 98 -0.81 3.86 12.84
CA MET A 98 -1.16 3.03 13.99
C MET A 98 -0.15 1.91 14.26
N ALA A 99 0.48 1.38 13.21
CA ALA A 99 1.55 0.39 13.37
C ALA A 99 2.75 1.00 14.10
N PHE A 100 3.17 2.23 13.74
CA PHE A 100 4.21 2.95 14.45
C PHE A 100 3.83 3.24 15.91
N THR A 101 2.62 3.74 16.16
CA THR A 101 2.15 3.93 17.55
C THR A 101 2.19 2.62 18.35
N MET A 102 1.79 1.50 17.74
CA MET A 102 1.82 0.20 18.41
C MET A 102 3.25 -0.24 18.72
N THR A 103 4.17 -0.15 17.76
CA THR A 103 5.54 -0.65 17.94
C THR A 103 6.39 0.25 18.82
N ASP A 104 6.26 1.56 18.65
CA ASP A 104 7.19 2.54 19.21
C ASP A 104 6.67 3.06 20.56
N ASP A 105 5.38 3.42 20.63
CA ASP A 105 4.80 4.02 21.83
C ASP A 105 4.28 2.96 22.81
N MET A 106 3.63 1.91 22.30
CA MET A 106 2.94 0.93 23.15
C MET A 106 3.81 -0.26 23.54
N LEU A 107 4.44 -0.92 22.56
CA LEU A 107 5.24 -2.13 22.79
C LEU A 107 6.71 -1.83 23.08
N GLN A 108 7.21 -0.68 22.60
CA GLN A 108 8.61 -0.25 22.73
C GLN A 108 9.59 -1.33 22.25
N ILE A 109 9.28 -1.98 21.12
CA ILE A 109 10.12 -3.03 20.53
C ILE A 109 10.93 -2.49 19.37
N PRO A 110 12.15 -3.03 19.13
CA PRO A 110 12.92 -2.70 17.94
C PRO A 110 12.09 -2.96 16.69
N THR A 111 11.98 -1.95 15.84
CA THR A 111 11.24 -2.01 14.58
C THR A 111 12.13 -1.59 13.44
N MET A 112 12.25 -2.45 12.43
CA MET A 112 12.91 -2.12 11.18
C MET A 112 11.86 -1.66 10.18
N VAL A 113 11.97 -0.41 9.72
CA VAL A 113 11.24 0.06 8.55
C VAL A 113 11.94 -0.45 7.30
N LEU A 114 11.18 -1.10 6.44
CA LEU A 114 11.68 -1.68 5.20
C LEU A 114 10.86 -1.14 4.03
N TYR A 115 11.47 -0.33 3.17
CA TYR A 115 10.77 0.15 1.99
C TYR A 115 10.85 -0.90 0.88
N TYR A 116 9.70 -1.23 0.30
CA TYR A 116 9.62 -2.27 -0.72
C TYR A 116 10.47 -1.95 -1.96
N HIS A 117 10.66 -0.66 -2.27
CA HIS A 117 11.47 -0.23 -3.40
C HIS A 117 12.98 -0.42 -3.16
N ASP A 118 13.44 -0.56 -1.92
CA ASP A 118 14.85 -0.80 -1.61
C ASP A 118 15.33 -2.13 -2.22
N TYR A 119 14.44 -3.12 -2.35
CA TYR A 119 14.78 -4.39 -3.02
C TYR A 119 15.04 -4.26 -4.52
N ARG A 120 14.46 -3.24 -5.17
CA ARG A 120 14.72 -2.94 -6.58
C ARG A 120 16.11 -2.35 -6.75
N ASP A 121 16.46 -1.43 -5.85
CA ASP A 121 17.65 -0.59 -5.98
C ASP A 121 18.89 -1.30 -5.40
N ASP A 122 18.73 -2.08 -4.32
CA ASP A 122 19.78 -2.87 -3.67
C ASP A 122 19.21 -4.15 -3.04
N LEU A 123 18.91 -5.16 -3.87
CA LEU A 123 18.39 -6.45 -3.40
C LEU A 123 19.30 -7.10 -2.35
N THR A 124 20.60 -7.15 -2.61
CA THR A 124 21.58 -7.84 -1.76
C THR A 124 21.72 -7.14 -0.41
N GLY A 125 21.95 -5.83 -0.40
CA GLY A 125 22.11 -5.07 0.84
C GLY A 125 20.82 -4.98 1.63
N THR A 126 19.67 -4.83 0.98
CA THR A 126 18.35 -4.86 1.65
C THR A 126 18.08 -6.21 2.31
N THR A 127 18.37 -7.31 1.60
CA THR A 127 18.25 -8.67 2.16
C THR A 127 19.18 -8.86 3.34
N GLN A 128 20.45 -8.43 3.23
CA GLN A 128 21.40 -8.55 4.33
C GLN A 128 20.95 -7.77 5.57
N LYS A 129 20.55 -6.50 5.41
CA LYS A 129 20.02 -5.67 6.50
C LYS A 129 18.84 -6.34 7.23
N LEU A 130 17.92 -6.93 6.47
CA LEU A 130 16.77 -7.66 7.02
C LEU A 130 17.22 -8.88 7.84
N LEU A 131 18.13 -9.69 7.29
CA LEU A 131 18.62 -10.90 7.95
C LEU A 131 19.43 -10.56 9.21
N ASP A 132 20.24 -9.50 9.16
CA ASP A 132 20.99 -8.99 10.31
C ASP A 132 20.04 -8.52 11.42
N PHE A 133 19.00 -7.77 11.08
CA PHE A 133 17.98 -7.34 12.05
C PHE A 133 17.28 -8.52 12.73
N LEU A 134 17.00 -9.58 11.94
CA LEU A 134 16.41 -10.82 12.42
C LEU A 134 17.40 -11.76 13.12
N GLU A 135 18.71 -11.47 13.09
CA GLU A 135 19.78 -12.32 13.62
C GLU A 135 19.79 -13.73 13.01
N VAL A 136 19.48 -13.83 11.72
CA VAL A 136 19.46 -15.09 10.98
C VAL A 136 20.53 -15.13 9.91
N PRO A 137 21.22 -16.27 9.71
CA PRO A 137 22.23 -16.38 8.68
C PRO A 137 21.60 -16.43 7.29
N LEU A 138 22.30 -15.87 6.30
CA LEU A 138 21.97 -16.07 4.90
C LEU A 138 22.30 -17.51 4.49
N VAL A 139 21.27 -18.31 4.20
CA VAL A 139 21.42 -19.73 3.82
C VAL A 139 21.56 -19.93 2.31
N ARG A 140 21.04 -18.99 1.50
CA ARG A 140 21.03 -19.06 0.04
C ARG A 140 21.53 -17.75 -0.59
N PRO A 141 22.81 -17.67 -0.99
CA PRO A 141 23.40 -16.46 -1.57
C PRO A 141 22.77 -16.03 -2.91
N ASP A 142 22.30 -17.01 -3.69
CA ASP A 142 21.65 -16.81 -4.99
C ASP A 142 20.18 -16.34 -4.87
N GLY A 143 19.61 -16.36 -3.66
CA GLY A 143 18.32 -15.76 -3.33
C GLY A 143 17.14 -16.16 -4.23
N VAL A 144 16.12 -15.30 -4.25
CA VAL A 144 15.05 -15.29 -5.26
C VAL A 144 15.16 -13.95 -5.97
N ALA A 145 15.08 -13.96 -7.30
CA ALA A 145 15.13 -12.72 -8.07
C ALA A 145 13.97 -11.78 -7.67
N PHE A 146 14.27 -10.50 -7.52
CA PHE A 146 13.24 -9.49 -7.29
C PHE A 146 12.38 -9.30 -8.54
N GLU A 147 11.06 -9.46 -8.41
CA GLU A 147 10.13 -9.18 -9.50
C GLU A 147 9.90 -7.66 -9.65
N ALA A 148 10.69 -7.02 -10.51
CA ALA A 148 10.54 -5.62 -10.88
C ALA A 148 9.28 -5.35 -11.74
N GLY A 149 9.00 -4.08 -12.02
CA GLY A 149 7.89 -3.66 -12.91
C GLY A 149 6.52 -3.63 -12.21
N LYS A 150 6.49 -3.35 -10.90
CA LYS A 150 5.28 -3.16 -10.09
C LYS A 150 5.04 -1.70 -9.72
N GLU A 151 5.44 -0.83 -10.64
CA GLU A 151 5.22 0.61 -10.61
C GLU A 151 3.96 0.91 -11.41
N TYR A 152 3.05 1.68 -10.82
CA TYR A 152 1.69 1.87 -11.33
C TYR A 152 1.32 3.34 -11.46
N PHE A 153 2.32 4.21 -11.63
CA PHE A 153 2.11 5.65 -11.74
C PHE A 153 1.22 6.07 -12.93
N ASP A 154 1.14 5.22 -13.96
CA ASP A 154 0.32 5.39 -15.17
C ASP A 154 -1.19 5.19 -14.92
N TYR A 155 -1.56 4.64 -13.77
CA TYR A 155 -2.97 4.56 -13.36
C TYR A 155 -3.55 5.90 -12.92
N TYR A 156 -2.70 6.88 -12.62
CA TYR A 156 -3.07 8.19 -12.08
C TYR A 156 -2.73 9.32 -13.06
N THR A 157 -3.56 10.36 -13.10
CA THR A 157 -3.18 11.64 -13.75
C THR A 157 -2.18 12.41 -12.89
N ALA A 158 -1.59 13.49 -13.44
CA ALA A 158 -0.67 14.32 -12.68
C ALA A 158 -1.36 14.99 -11.48
N GLU A 159 -2.60 15.45 -11.68
CA GLU A 159 -3.43 16.10 -10.66
C GLU A 159 -3.82 15.11 -9.56
N GLU A 160 -4.20 13.89 -9.94
CA GLU A 160 -4.49 12.81 -8.98
C GLU A 160 -3.26 12.50 -8.10
N ARG A 161 -2.05 12.49 -8.67
CA ARG A 161 -0.81 12.28 -7.91
C ARG A 161 -0.52 13.42 -6.94
N GLN A 162 -0.67 14.67 -7.38
CA GLN A 162 -0.48 15.85 -6.53
C GLN A 162 -1.47 15.88 -5.36
N ALA A 163 -2.74 15.54 -5.60
CA ALA A 163 -3.74 15.45 -4.54
C ALA A 163 -3.40 14.36 -3.52
N VAL A 164 -2.92 13.19 -3.98
CA VAL A 164 -2.45 12.12 -3.09
C VAL A 164 -1.24 12.57 -2.28
N GLU A 165 -0.26 13.21 -2.91
CA GLU A 165 0.94 13.71 -2.24
C GLU A 165 0.58 14.72 -1.13
N ALA A 166 -0.26 15.71 -1.45
CA ALA A 166 -0.73 16.70 -0.47
C ALA A 166 -1.49 16.05 0.70
N PHE A 167 -2.31 15.03 0.43
CA PHE A 167 -2.99 14.30 1.49
C PHE A 167 -2.00 13.49 2.35
N VAL A 168 -1.08 12.76 1.73
CA VAL A 168 -0.09 11.93 2.43
C VAL A 168 0.81 12.80 3.30
N GLU A 169 1.38 13.88 2.75
CA GLU A 169 2.22 14.82 3.49
C GLU A 169 1.49 15.40 4.72
N ALA A 170 0.21 15.73 4.58
CA ALA A 170 -0.56 16.31 5.67
C ALA A 170 -1.00 15.28 6.73
N PHE A 171 -1.27 14.04 6.35
CA PHE A 171 -1.91 13.04 7.22
C PHE A 171 -0.95 11.96 7.77
N ALA A 172 0.14 11.68 7.07
CA ALA A 172 1.16 10.75 7.52
C ALA A 172 1.82 11.27 8.81
N SER A 173 2.18 10.37 9.72
CA SER A 173 3.15 10.71 10.76
C SER A 173 4.53 10.93 10.14
N GLU A 174 5.42 11.63 10.85
CA GLU A 174 6.82 11.81 10.44
C GLU A 174 7.54 10.46 10.20
N ALA A 175 7.13 9.40 10.90
CA ALA A 175 7.67 8.06 10.69
C ALA A 175 7.10 7.35 9.44
N THR A 176 5.94 7.80 8.93
CA THR A 176 5.24 7.19 7.78
C THR A 176 5.61 7.83 6.45
N TRP A 177 5.95 9.12 6.46
CA TRP A 177 6.36 9.92 5.28
C TRP A 177 7.88 9.90 5.11
#